data_AF-A0A5C8E1L0-F1
#
_entry.id   AF-A0A5C8E1L0-F1
#
_cell.length_a   1.000
_cell.length_b   1.000
_cell.length_c   1.000
_cell.angle_alpha   90.00
_cell.angle_beta   90.00
_cell.angle_gamma   90.00
#
_symmetry.space_group_name_H-M   'P 1'
#
loop_
_entity.id
_entity.type
_entity.pdbx_description
1 polymer ?
#
loop_
_entity_poly.entity_id
_entity_poly.type
_entity_poly.pdbx_seq_one_letter_code
_entity_poly.pdbx_strand_id
1 'polypeptide(L)'
;PMQRADFVDLFEIMKGLPVTIRLLDPPLHEFLPHSQSENEEVARAMNTDARKIADRARELSEFNPMLGFRGCRLAIAYPEIAEMQARAIFEAAAEAGKRTGKPVGLEVMVPLIATKAEFDLVKARIDATANSVTKETGVKLNYQTGTMIELPRACLMAGDIAKTAEFFSFGTNDLTQTAFGISRDDAASFLGTYVSRGIIDIDPFISVDRDGVGELVKIGVQRGRKTRPNLKMGICGEHGGDPASVTFCHDVGLDYVSCSPYRVPIARLAAAQAALGKAAASQA
;
A
#
# COMPACT_ATOMS: atom_id res chain seq x y z
N PRO A 1 17.87 -9.90 -8.89
CA PRO A 1 16.68 -10.59 -8.32
C PRO A 1 15.66 -10.92 -9.42
N MET A 2 14.80 -11.94 -9.27
CA MET A 2 13.82 -12.31 -10.31
C MET A 2 12.86 -11.17 -10.66
N GLN A 3 12.41 -10.41 -9.65
CA GLN A 3 11.52 -9.24 -9.81
C GLN A 3 12.12 -8.08 -10.63
N ARG A 4 13.43 -8.08 -10.87
CA ARG A 4 14.11 -6.97 -11.57
C ARG A 4 13.58 -6.79 -12.99
N ALA A 5 13.35 -7.87 -13.73
CA ALA A 5 12.86 -7.81 -15.10
C ALA A 5 11.47 -7.15 -15.16
N ASP A 6 10.57 -7.58 -14.27
CA ASP A 6 9.20 -7.04 -14.17
C ASP A 6 9.22 -5.52 -13.91
N PHE A 7 10.11 -5.05 -13.03
CA PHE A 7 10.24 -3.62 -12.76
C PHE A 7 10.85 -2.83 -13.92
N VAL A 8 11.78 -3.40 -14.68
CA VAL A 8 12.32 -2.74 -15.88
C VAL A 8 11.20 -2.50 -16.88
N ASP A 9 10.42 -3.54 -17.18
CA ASP A 9 9.30 -3.45 -18.11
C ASP A 9 8.26 -2.45 -17.62
N LEU A 10 7.92 -2.48 -16.33
CA LEU A 10 7.01 -1.51 -15.71
C LEU A 10 7.48 -0.06 -15.90
N PHE A 11 8.75 0.23 -15.61
CA PHE A 11 9.29 1.58 -15.73
C PHE A 11 9.35 2.08 -17.18
N GLU A 12 9.68 1.18 -18.13
CA GLU A 12 9.67 1.49 -19.56
C GLU A 12 8.24 1.82 -20.05
N ILE A 13 7.24 1.03 -19.63
CA ILE A 13 5.82 1.27 -19.96
C ILE A 13 5.35 2.62 -19.44
N MET A 14 5.77 2.98 -18.22
CA MET A 14 5.33 4.20 -17.55
C MET A 14 5.94 5.48 -18.13
N LYS A 15 6.96 5.38 -18.99
CA LYS A 15 7.51 6.50 -19.81
C LYS A 15 7.77 7.80 -19.02
N GLY A 16 8.31 7.67 -17.81
CA GLY A 16 8.67 8.80 -16.94
C GLY A 16 7.53 9.34 -16.06
N LEU A 17 6.35 8.70 -16.08
CA LEU A 17 5.32 8.93 -15.06
C LEU A 17 5.76 8.33 -13.71
N PRO A 18 5.31 8.90 -12.58
CA PRO A 18 5.67 8.37 -11.26
C PRO A 18 5.08 6.98 -11.03
N VAL A 19 5.87 6.10 -10.41
CA VAL A 19 5.51 4.72 -10.08
C VAL A 19 5.77 4.49 -8.59
N THR A 20 4.69 4.30 -7.84
CA THR A 20 4.73 3.97 -6.42
C THR A 20 4.71 2.46 -6.22
N ILE A 21 5.78 1.90 -5.67
CA ILE A 21 5.91 0.45 -5.42
C ILE A 21 5.76 0.21 -3.92
N ARG A 22 4.73 -0.54 -3.55
CA ARG A 22 4.53 -1.02 -2.17
C ARG A 22 5.42 -2.22 -1.91
N LEU A 23 6.13 -2.22 -0.78
CA LEU A 23 6.86 -3.41 -0.33
C LEU A 23 5.92 -4.55 0.04
N LEU A 24 6.48 -5.75 0.25
CA LEU A 24 5.72 -6.94 0.60
C LEU A 24 4.82 -6.68 1.81
N ASP A 25 3.54 -6.99 1.62
CA ASP A 25 2.49 -6.73 2.57
C ASP A 25 1.84 -7.99 3.16
N PRO A 26 1.50 -9.04 2.39
CA PRO A 26 0.81 -10.20 2.95
C PRO A 26 1.69 -10.99 3.95
N PRO A 27 1.07 -11.68 4.93
CA PRO A 27 1.76 -12.57 5.84
C PRO A 27 2.33 -13.79 5.11
N LEU A 28 3.37 -14.39 5.68
CA LEU A 28 4.10 -15.48 5.02
C LEU A 28 3.23 -16.73 4.77
N HIS A 29 2.20 -16.97 5.58
CA HIS A 29 1.35 -18.15 5.42
C HIS A 29 0.49 -18.11 4.15
N GLU A 30 0.25 -16.94 3.53
CA GLU A 30 -0.41 -16.85 2.22
C GLU A 30 0.44 -17.45 1.08
N PHE A 31 1.75 -17.61 1.30
CA PHE A 31 2.67 -18.24 0.33
C PHE A 31 2.96 -19.71 0.64
N LEU A 32 2.37 -20.25 1.71
CA LEU A 32 2.62 -21.63 2.13
C LEU A 32 1.53 -22.56 1.59
N PRO A 33 1.88 -23.83 1.31
CA PRO A 33 0.92 -24.82 0.85
C PRO A 33 -0.17 -25.05 1.89
N HIS A 34 -1.41 -25.18 1.42
CA HIS A 34 -2.60 -25.38 2.25
C HIS A 34 -3.09 -26.83 2.23
N SER A 35 -2.66 -27.62 1.24
CA SER A 35 -3.02 -29.03 1.12
C SER A 35 -1.82 -29.97 1.31
N GLN A 36 -2.11 -31.23 1.65
CA GLN A 36 -1.07 -32.27 1.77
C GLN A 36 -0.33 -32.48 0.44
N SER A 37 -1.04 -32.45 -0.69
CA SER A 37 -0.43 -32.59 -2.02
C SER A 37 0.53 -31.46 -2.35
N GLU A 38 0.17 -30.21 -2.01
CA GLU A 38 1.05 -29.06 -2.21
C GLU A 38 2.27 -29.11 -1.28
N ASN A 39 2.09 -29.56 -0.03
CA ASN A 39 3.21 -29.78 0.90
C ASN A 39 4.23 -30.77 0.32
N GLU A 40 3.77 -31.86 -0.28
CA GLU A 40 4.62 -32.85 -0.93
C GLU A 40 5.33 -32.30 -2.18
N GLU A 41 4.65 -31.46 -2.95
CA GLU A 41 5.23 -30.81 -4.13
C GLU A 41 6.37 -29.86 -3.74
N VAL A 42 6.12 -28.98 -2.76
CA VAL A 42 7.13 -28.05 -2.24
C VAL A 42 8.30 -28.82 -1.62
N ALA A 43 8.01 -29.89 -0.87
CA ALA A 43 9.04 -30.73 -0.27
C ALA A 43 9.96 -31.39 -1.31
N ARG A 44 9.39 -31.88 -2.42
CA ARG A 44 10.17 -32.41 -3.56
C ARG A 44 11.04 -31.32 -4.19
N ALA A 45 10.47 -30.14 -4.45
CA ALA A 45 11.20 -29.03 -5.06
C ALA A 45 12.36 -28.52 -4.19
N MET A 46 12.18 -28.53 -2.86
CA MET A 46 13.18 -28.08 -1.89
C MET A 46 14.10 -29.20 -1.38
N ASN A 47 13.91 -30.45 -1.85
CA ASN A 47 14.62 -31.64 -1.37
C ASN A 47 14.59 -31.77 0.17
N THR A 48 13.39 -31.66 0.76
CA THR A 48 13.14 -31.74 2.21
C THR A 48 11.95 -32.63 2.55
N ASP A 49 11.66 -32.83 3.84
CA ASP A 49 10.52 -33.64 4.31
C ASP A 49 9.23 -32.81 4.28
N ALA A 50 8.15 -33.34 3.70
CA ALA A 50 6.83 -32.71 3.65
C ALA A 50 6.28 -32.38 5.05
N ARG A 51 6.64 -33.15 6.07
CA ARG A 51 6.28 -32.85 7.45
C ARG A 51 6.88 -31.54 7.94
N LYS A 52 8.14 -31.24 7.56
CA LYS A 52 8.77 -29.96 7.92
C LYS A 52 8.06 -28.77 7.27
N ILE A 53 7.57 -28.94 6.04
CA ILE A 53 6.79 -27.90 5.35
C ILE A 53 5.45 -27.70 6.07
N ALA A 54 4.75 -28.80 6.39
CA ALA A 54 3.46 -28.74 7.09
C ALA A 54 3.60 -28.19 8.53
N ASP A 55 4.68 -28.51 9.24
CA ASP A 55 4.98 -27.95 10.56
C ASP A 55 5.20 -26.44 10.46
N ARG A 56 5.98 -26.00 9.46
CA ARG A 56 6.24 -24.57 9.25
C ARG A 56 4.99 -23.80 8.84
N ALA A 57 4.13 -24.39 8.01
CA ALA A 57 2.83 -23.83 7.64
C ALA A 57 1.92 -23.64 8.86
N ARG A 58 1.91 -24.61 9.79
CA ARG A 58 1.17 -24.49 11.05
C ARG A 58 1.77 -23.44 11.98
N GLU A 59 3.09 -23.35 12.09
CA GLU A 59 3.76 -22.34 12.91
C GLU A 59 3.47 -20.90 12.45
N LEU A 60 3.37 -20.69 11.15
CA LEU A 60 3.12 -19.37 10.56
C LEU A 60 1.64 -19.06 10.39
N SER A 61 0.75 -20.00 10.71
CA SER A 61 -0.68 -19.80 10.71
C SER A 61 -1.09 -18.84 11.83
N GLU A 62 -1.94 -17.88 11.49
CA GLU A 62 -2.40 -16.86 12.42
C GLU A 62 -3.92 -16.90 12.54
N PHE A 63 -4.45 -16.62 13.73
CA PHE A 63 -5.90 -16.56 13.95
C PHE A 63 -6.56 -15.39 13.21
N ASN A 64 -5.86 -14.25 13.11
CA ASN A 64 -6.35 -13.05 12.43
C ASN A 64 -5.26 -12.49 11.49
N PRO A 65 -5.04 -13.09 10.31
CA PRO A 65 -3.98 -12.73 9.36
C PRO A 65 -3.92 -11.24 9.00
N MET A 66 -5.09 -10.60 8.87
CA MET A 66 -5.22 -9.18 8.55
C MET A 66 -4.47 -8.27 9.55
N LEU A 67 -4.47 -8.64 10.84
CA LEU A 67 -3.80 -7.90 11.92
C LEU A 67 -2.47 -8.54 12.35
N GLY A 68 -2.00 -9.55 11.61
CA GLY A 68 -0.91 -10.43 12.00
C GLY A 68 0.48 -9.97 11.59
N PHE A 69 1.36 -10.94 11.37
CA PHE A 69 2.79 -10.76 11.12
C PHE A 69 3.07 -10.52 9.64
N ARG A 70 2.83 -9.27 9.24
CA ARG A 70 2.83 -8.84 7.83
C ARG A 70 3.36 -7.41 7.66
N GLY A 71 3.44 -6.92 6.43
CA GLY A 71 3.85 -5.54 6.12
C GLY A 71 5.19 -5.12 6.74
N CYS A 72 5.27 -3.91 7.31
CA CYS A 72 6.51 -3.42 7.92
C CYS A 72 7.02 -4.30 9.07
N ARG A 73 6.15 -5.04 9.77
CA ARG A 73 6.54 -5.91 10.89
C ARG A 73 7.42 -7.04 10.39
N LEU A 74 7.05 -7.61 9.24
CA LEU A 74 7.84 -8.62 8.54
C LEU A 74 9.18 -8.04 8.07
N ALA A 75 9.16 -6.85 7.46
CA ALA A 75 10.38 -6.17 7.00
C ALA A 75 11.35 -5.78 8.14
N ILE A 76 10.84 -5.56 9.35
CA ILE A 76 11.68 -5.28 10.53
C ILE A 76 12.31 -6.57 11.06
N ALA A 77 11.52 -7.65 11.12
CA ALA A 77 11.99 -8.95 11.62
C ALA A 77 12.93 -9.67 10.63
N TYR A 78 12.68 -9.52 9.33
CA TYR A 78 13.47 -10.08 8.24
C TYR A 78 13.86 -8.97 7.23
N PRO A 79 14.83 -8.10 7.59
CA PRO A 79 15.26 -6.98 6.75
C PRO A 79 15.68 -7.37 5.34
N GLU A 80 16.19 -8.59 5.15
CA GLU A 80 16.62 -9.14 3.87
C GLU A 80 15.50 -9.14 2.82
N ILE A 81 14.22 -9.21 3.23
CA ILE A 81 13.07 -9.12 2.31
C ILE A 81 12.98 -7.72 1.72
N ALA A 82 13.01 -6.69 2.57
CA ALA A 82 12.96 -5.30 2.14
C ALA A 82 14.21 -4.92 1.34
N GLU A 83 15.39 -5.39 1.76
CA GLU A 83 16.65 -5.16 1.04
C GLU A 83 16.63 -5.81 -0.35
N MET A 84 16.10 -7.04 -0.48
CA MET A 84 15.98 -7.73 -1.77
C MET A 84 15.01 -7.00 -2.72
N GLN A 85 13.82 -6.61 -2.23
CA GLN A 85 12.84 -5.85 -3.04
C GLN A 85 13.38 -4.47 -3.43
N ALA A 86 13.95 -3.73 -2.48
CA ALA A 86 14.57 -2.43 -2.75
C ALA A 86 15.68 -2.56 -3.79
N ARG A 87 16.55 -3.57 -3.68
CA ARG A 87 17.60 -3.83 -4.67
C ARG A 87 17.01 -4.11 -6.06
N ALA A 88 15.97 -4.95 -6.16
CA ALA A 88 15.31 -5.25 -7.41
C ALA A 88 14.74 -3.98 -8.08
N ILE A 89 14.05 -3.15 -7.29
CA ILE A 89 13.48 -1.87 -7.70
C ILE A 89 14.58 -0.91 -8.21
N PHE A 90 15.65 -0.74 -7.44
CA PHE A 90 16.70 0.22 -7.75
C PHE A 90 17.59 -0.21 -8.93
N GLU A 91 17.94 -1.49 -9.03
CA GLU A 91 18.65 -2.02 -10.19
C GLU A 91 17.82 -1.84 -11.47
N ALA A 92 16.51 -2.12 -11.40
CA ALA A 92 15.60 -1.93 -12.51
C ALA A 92 15.46 -0.45 -12.90
N ALA A 93 15.36 0.47 -11.93
CA ALA A 93 15.28 1.90 -12.19
C ALA A 93 16.55 2.44 -12.85
N ALA A 94 17.73 1.96 -12.43
CA ALA A 94 19.00 2.30 -13.05
C ALA A 94 19.09 1.79 -14.50
N GLU A 95 18.63 0.56 -14.75
CA GLU A 95 18.62 -0.05 -16.08
C GLU A 95 17.62 0.64 -17.02
N ALA A 96 16.37 0.80 -16.60
CA ALA A 96 15.33 1.48 -17.37
C ALA A 96 15.71 2.95 -17.65
N GLY A 97 16.33 3.64 -16.68
CA GLY A 97 16.82 5.01 -16.87
C GLY A 97 17.89 5.12 -17.96
N LYS A 98 18.81 4.14 -18.04
CA LYS A 98 19.80 4.07 -19.14
C LYS A 98 19.14 3.82 -20.49
N ARG A 99 18.17 2.91 -20.55
CA ARG A 99 17.49 2.52 -21.80
C ARG A 99 16.59 3.63 -22.36
N THR A 100 15.86 4.31 -21.49
CA THR A 100 14.90 5.36 -21.87
C THR A 100 15.55 6.75 -21.99
N GLY A 101 16.77 6.92 -21.50
CA GLY A 101 17.48 8.20 -21.46
C GLY A 101 16.85 9.23 -20.51
N LYS A 102 15.91 8.82 -19.65
CA LYS A 102 15.21 9.68 -18.69
C LYS A 102 15.19 9.04 -17.30
N PRO A 103 15.31 9.83 -16.21
CA PRO A 103 15.14 9.30 -14.87
C PRO A 103 13.73 8.71 -14.66
N VAL A 104 13.65 7.63 -13.89
CA VAL A 104 12.39 7.03 -13.45
C VAL A 104 11.85 7.84 -12.27
N GLY A 105 10.56 8.21 -12.30
CA GLY A 105 9.87 8.79 -11.16
C GLY A 105 9.55 7.69 -10.13
N LEU A 106 10.50 7.35 -9.26
CA LEU A 106 10.38 6.21 -8.35
C LEU A 106 9.91 6.64 -6.95
N GLU A 107 8.88 5.96 -6.46
CA GLU A 107 8.39 6.07 -5.08
C GLU A 107 8.37 4.68 -4.44
N VAL A 108 8.99 4.52 -3.27
CA VAL A 108 8.97 3.27 -2.49
C VAL A 108 8.09 3.46 -1.27
N MET A 109 7.09 2.59 -1.10
CA MET A 109 6.08 2.72 -0.07
C MET A 109 6.14 1.57 0.94
N VAL A 110 6.23 1.93 2.23
CA VAL A 110 6.20 0.97 3.34
C VAL A 110 4.75 0.75 3.80
N PRO A 111 4.23 -0.49 3.79
CA PRO A 111 2.87 -0.81 4.27
C PRO A 111 2.82 -0.98 5.79
N LEU A 112 1.62 -0.85 6.35
CA LEU A 112 1.19 -1.24 7.69
C LEU A 112 1.97 -0.62 8.85
N ILE A 113 2.52 0.58 8.67
CA ILE A 113 3.19 1.28 9.77
C ILE A 113 2.15 1.79 10.78
N ALA A 114 2.50 1.73 12.06
CA ALA A 114 1.71 2.34 13.12
C ALA A 114 2.47 3.49 13.80
N THR A 115 3.80 3.51 13.69
CA THR A 115 4.72 4.41 14.35
C THR A 115 5.76 4.97 13.36
N LYS A 116 6.32 6.13 13.69
CA LYS A 116 7.48 6.69 12.97
C LYS A 116 8.71 5.76 13.05
N ALA A 117 8.93 5.11 14.19
CA ALA A 117 10.10 4.25 14.40
C ALA A 117 10.11 3.03 13.47
N GLU A 118 8.95 2.39 13.27
CA GLU A 118 8.81 1.30 12.29
C GLU A 118 9.16 1.78 10.88
N PHE A 119 8.63 2.94 10.49
CA PHE A 119 8.92 3.54 9.19
C PHE A 119 10.42 3.87 9.02
N ASP A 120 11.04 4.51 10.02
CA ASP A 120 12.45 4.90 9.98
C ASP A 120 13.38 3.68 9.84
N LEU A 121 13.09 2.58 10.55
CA LEU A 121 13.88 1.35 10.48
C LEU A 121 13.86 0.75 9.07
N VAL A 122 12.67 0.65 8.46
CA VAL A 122 12.54 0.13 7.10
C VAL A 122 13.15 1.09 6.07
N LYS A 123 12.94 2.40 6.23
CA LYS A 123 13.55 3.41 5.35
C LYS A 123 15.08 3.34 5.39
N ALA A 124 15.69 3.17 6.56
CA ALA A 124 17.14 3.06 6.66
C ALA A 124 17.69 1.89 5.83
N ARG A 125 16.95 0.77 5.75
CA ARG A 125 17.29 -0.37 4.89
C ARG A 125 17.18 -0.03 3.41
N ILE A 126 16.07 0.59 3.01
CA ILE A 126 15.86 1.06 1.63
C ILE A 126 17.00 1.99 1.20
N ASP A 127 17.33 2.98 2.02
CA ASP A 127 18.36 3.99 1.72
C ASP A 127 19.77 3.37 1.64
N ALA A 128 20.09 2.43 2.53
CA ALA A 128 21.34 1.68 2.47
C ALA A 128 21.46 0.86 1.19
N THR A 129 20.39 0.18 0.78
CA THR A 129 20.35 -0.57 -0.48
C THR A 129 20.49 0.33 -1.70
N ALA A 130 19.79 1.48 -1.73
CA ALA A 130 19.92 2.46 -2.81
C ALA A 130 21.37 2.96 -2.97
N ASN A 131 22.05 3.21 -1.84
CA ASN A 131 23.46 3.60 -1.83
C ASN A 131 24.38 2.49 -2.37
N SER A 132 24.12 1.23 -2.02
CA SER A 132 24.87 0.08 -2.56
C SER A 132 24.72 -0.02 -4.08
N VAL A 133 23.47 0.02 -4.57
CA VAL A 133 23.18 -0.06 -6.01
C VAL A 133 23.77 1.13 -6.76
N THR A 134 23.73 2.33 -6.18
CA THR A 134 24.37 3.52 -6.78
C THR A 134 25.88 3.33 -6.94
N LYS A 135 26.57 2.80 -5.92
CA LYS A 135 28.01 2.52 -5.98
C LYS A 135 28.37 1.45 -7.02
N GLU A 136 27.55 0.41 -7.12
CA GLU A 136 27.78 -0.71 -8.04
C GLU A 136 27.49 -0.36 -9.50
N THR A 137 26.46 0.44 -9.75
CA THR A 137 25.97 0.74 -11.12
C THR A 137 26.51 2.05 -11.69
N GLY A 138 27.03 2.94 -10.83
CA GLY A 138 27.43 4.31 -11.17
C GLY A 138 26.26 5.24 -11.49
N VAL A 139 25.01 4.81 -11.34
CA VAL A 139 23.81 5.61 -11.63
C VAL A 139 23.30 6.27 -10.35
N LYS A 140 23.15 7.60 -10.38
CA LYS A 140 22.47 8.31 -9.31
C LYS A 140 20.98 8.03 -9.35
N LEU A 141 20.47 7.36 -8.32
CA LEU A 141 19.06 7.07 -8.15
C LEU A 141 18.33 8.26 -7.51
N ASN A 142 17.26 8.72 -8.14
CA ASN A 142 16.33 9.69 -7.55
C ASN A 142 15.05 8.93 -7.18
N TYR A 143 14.70 8.92 -5.89
CA TYR A 143 13.50 8.26 -5.39
C TYR A 143 12.99 8.97 -4.15
N GLN A 144 11.73 8.71 -3.80
CA GLN A 144 11.12 9.13 -2.54
C GLN A 144 10.73 7.89 -1.74
N THR A 145 10.84 7.97 -0.40
CA THR A 145 10.29 6.96 0.50
C THR A 145 9.10 7.53 1.25
N GLY A 146 7.94 6.89 1.08
CA GLY A 146 6.70 7.25 1.75
C GLY A 146 6.05 6.03 2.38
N THR A 147 4.85 6.22 2.89
CA THR A 147 4.17 5.15 3.62
C THR A 147 2.68 5.13 3.40
N MET A 148 2.13 3.93 3.59
CA MET A 148 0.70 3.73 3.65
C MET A 148 0.17 4.24 4.98
N ILE A 149 -0.90 5.04 4.94
CA ILE A 149 -1.65 5.46 6.12
C ILE A 149 -2.93 4.65 6.15
N GLU A 150 -2.88 3.52 6.83
CA GLU A 150 -3.95 2.51 6.79
C GLU A 150 -4.30 1.92 8.16
N LEU A 151 -3.69 2.46 9.22
CA LEU A 151 -4.05 2.18 10.61
C LEU A 151 -4.52 3.46 11.30
N PRO A 152 -5.56 3.41 12.16
CA PRO A 152 -6.03 4.58 12.90
C PRO A 152 -4.91 5.27 13.67
N ARG A 153 -4.00 4.50 14.27
CA ARG A 153 -2.82 5.05 14.95
C ARG A 153 -1.91 5.85 14.02
N ALA A 154 -1.72 5.41 12.77
CA ALA A 154 -0.92 6.15 11.79
C ALA A 154 -1.57 7.48 11.42
N CYS A 155 -2.90 7.52 11.26
CA CYS A 155 -3.64 8.78 11.06
C CYS A 155 -3.45 9.73 12.24
N LEU A 156 -3.62 9.24 13.46
CA LEU A 156 -3.42 10.04 14.68
C LEU A 156 -1.96 10.53 14.81
N MET A 157 -0.98 9.70 14.46
CA MET A 157 0.45 10.03 14.58
C MET A 157 1.05 10.60 13.30
N ALA A 158 0.23 10.98 12.31
CA ALA A 158 0.67 11.38 10.99
C ALA A 158 1.66 12.55 11.00
N GLY A 159 1.53 13.48 11.95
CA GLY A 159 2.47 14.59 12.12
C GLY A 159 3.88 14.14 12.48
N ASP A 160 4.05 13.09 13.28
CA ASP A 160 5.38 12.55 13.59
C ASP A 160 5.94 11.73 12.44
N ILE A 161 5.10 10.91 11.79
CA ILE A 161 5.49 10.09 10.64
C ILE A 161 5.97 10.99 9.48
N ALA A 162 5.27 12.11 9.24
CA ALA A 162 5.60 13.09 8.20
C ALA A 162 6.95 13.81 8.39
N LYS A 163 7.61 13.70 9.55
CA LYS A 163 8.98 14.19 9.74
C LYS A 163 9.96 13.46 8.83
N THR A 164 9.69 12.18 8.55
CA THR A 164 10.53 11.35 7.67
C THR A 164 9.83 11.08 6.33
N ALA A 165 8.59 10.57 6.34
CA ALA A 165 7.91 10.06 5.14
C ALA A 165 7.57 11.14 4.11
N GLU A 166 8.06 10.99 2.88
CA GLU A 166 8.01 12.01 1.82
C GLU A 166 6.67 12.08 1.08
N PHE A 167 5.84 11.04 1.21
CA PHE A 167 4.45 11.01 0.76
C PHE A 167 3.61 10.07 1.63
N PHE A 168 2.29 10.27 1.63
CA PHE A 168 1.30 9.34 2.18
C PHE A 168 0.40 8.77 1.11
N SER A 169 0.08 7.49 1.23
CA SER A 169 -1.03 6.87 0.49
C SER A 169 -2.02 6.28 1.48
N PHE A 170 -3.24 6.77 1.51
CA PHE A 170 -4.29 6.24 2.39
C PHE A 170 -4.75 4.87 1.86
N GLY A 171 -4.43 3.82 2.60
CA GLY A 171 -4.92 2.46 2.39
C GLY A 171 -6.30 2.33 3.05
N THR A 172 -7.31 2.89 2.41
CA THR A 172 -8.63 3.05 3.05
C THR A 172 -9.37 1.74 3.26
N ASN A 173 -9.01 0.67 2.55
CA ASN A 173 -9.58 -0.66 2.81
C ASN A 173 -9.20 -1.13 4.23
N ASP A 174 -7.91 -1.20 4.55
CA ASP A 174 -7.44 -1.62 5.89
C ASP A 174 -7.78 -0.60 6.98
N LEU A 175 -7.80 0.69 6.63
CA LEU A 175 -8.26 1.73 7.55
C LEU A 175 -9.74 1.55 7.90
N THR A 176 -10.58 1.17 6.94
CA THR A 176 -11.99 0.88 7.17
C THR A 176 -12.16 -0.36 8.03
N GLN A 177 -11.43 -1.45 7.73
CA GLN A 177 -11.46 -2.67 8.54
C GLN A 177 -11.17 -2.37 10.02
N THR A 178 -10.11 -1.61 10.28
CA THR A 178 -9.65 -1.33 11.64
C THR A 178 -10.44 -0.23 12.35
N ALA A 179 -11.03 0.73 11.62
CA ALA A 179 -11.91 1.74 12.20
C ALA A 179 -13.28 1.17 12.59
N PHE A 180 -13.86 0.32 11.74
CA PHE A 180 -15.14 -0.35 12.01
C PHE A 180 -14.99 -1.59 12.90
N GLY A 181 -13.79 -2.19 12.96
CA GLY A 181 -13.58 -3.47 13.62
C GLY A 181 -14.20 -4.64 12.87
N ILE A 182 -14.14 -4.61 11.53
CA ILE A 182 -14.74 -5.61 10.65
C ILE A 182 -13.69 -6.21 9.72
N SER A 183 -13.74 -7.54 9.55
CA SER A 183 -12.98 -8.24 8.53
C SER A 183 -13.71 -8.14 7.20
N ARG A 184 -13.02 -7.68 6.16
CA ARG A 184 -13.60 -7.51 4.82
C ARG A 184 -14.10 -8.83 4.25
N ASP A 185 -13.36 -9.91 4.46
CA ASP A 185 -13.68 -11.24 3.93
C ASP A 185 -14.94 -11.82 4.60
N ASP A 186 -15.21 -11.43 5.84
CA ASP A 186 -16.38 -11.89 6.61
C ASP A 186 -17.58 -10.94 6.53
N ALA A 187 -17.37 -9.70 6.08
CA ALA A 187 -18.34 -8.61 6.15
C ALA A 187 -19.60 -8.87 5.31
N ALA A 188 -19.46 -9.61 4.19
CA ALA A 188 -20.57 -9.96 3.32
C ALA A 188 -21.70 -10.71 4.04
N SER A 189 -21.39 -11.39 5.15
CA SER A 189 -22.38 -12.14 5.95
C SER A 189 -23.41 -11.26 6.67
N PHE A 190 -23.10 -9.98 6.94
CA PHE A 190 -23.98 -9.10 7.70
C PHE A 190 -24.18 -7.70 7.11
N LEU A 191 -23.27 -7.17 6.28
CA LEU A 191 -23.35 -5.79 5.78
C LEU A 191 -24.64 -5.52 5.00
N GLY A 192 -25.14 -6.48 4.21
CA GLY A 192 -26.44 -6.33 3.52
C GLY A 192 -27.62 -6.15 4.49
N THR A 193 -27.57 -6.78 5.66
CA THR A 193 -28.57 -6.57 6.72
C THR A 193 -28.44 -5.18 7.35
N TYR A 194 -27.22 -4.66 7.49
CA TYR A 194 -26.99 -3.32 8.03
C TYR A 194 -27.51 -2.23 7.07
N VAL A 195 -27.23 -2.38 5.77
CA VAL A 195 -27.72 -1.47 4.72
C VAL A 195 -29.25 -1.51 4.63
N SER A 196 -29.85 -2.69 4.56
CA SER A 196 -31.32 -2.81 4.48
C SER A 196 -32.06 -2.28 5.71
N ARG A 197 -31.41 -2.23 6.88
CA ARG A 197 -31.96 -1.65 8.10
C ARG A 197 -31.62 -0.17 8.31
N GLY A 198 -30.88 0.44 7.38
CA GLY A 198 -30.44 1.84 7.49
C GLY A 198 -29.49 2.08 8.68
N ILE A 199 -28.74 1.07 9.11
CA ILE A 199 -27.70 1.22 10.13
C ILE A 199 -26.47 1.91 9.52
N ILE A 200 -26.17 1.58 8.27
CA ILE A 200 -25.21 2.25 7.41
C ILE A 200 -25.88 2.49 6.06
N ASP A 201 -25.61 3.62 5.42
CA ASP A 201 -26.29 3.97 4.17
C ASP A 201 -25.77 3.16 2.98
N ILE A 202 -24.47 2.87 2.98
CA ILE A 202 -23.75 2.18 1.91
C ILE A 202 -22.67 1.28 2.52
N ASP A 203 -22.28 0.23 1.79
CA ASP A 203 -21.14 -0.60 2.16
C ASP A 203 -19.87 0.28 2.27
N PRO A 204 -19.23 0.35 3.46
CA PRO A 204 -18.10 1.23 3.70
C PRO A 204 -16.82 0.78 2.98
N PHE A 205 -16.79 -0.40 2.35
CA PHE A 205 -15.71 -0.85 1.48
C PHE A 205 -15.90 -0.43 0.01
N ILE A 206 -17.09 0.06 -0.36
CA ILE A 206 -17.37 0.55 -1.71
C ILE A 206 -17.23 2.07 -1.78
N SER A 207 -17.81 2.77 -0.80
CA SER A 207 -17.72 4.22 -0.65
C SER A 207 -17.22 4.59 0.73
N VAL A 208 -16.31 5.55 0.81
CA VAL A 208 -15.67 5.94 2.07
C VAL A 208 -16.72 6.43 3.06
N ASP A 209 -16.73 5.84 4.25
CA ASP A 209 -17.45 6.38 5.39
C ASP A 209 -16.85 7.75 5.75
N ARG A 210 -17.59 8.82 5.52
CA ARG A 210 -17.10 10.19 5.69
C ARG A 210 -16.98 10.61 7.15
N ASP A 211 -17.78 10.03 8.03
CA ASP A 211 -17.94 10.49 9.42
C ASP A 211 -17.02 9.75 10.40
N GLY A 212 -16.63 8.51 10.09
CA GLY A 212 -15.64 7.76 10.85
C GLY A 212 -14.28 7.70 10.14
N VAL A 213 -14.18 6.92 9.07
CA VAL A 213 -12.93 6.74 8.31
C VAL A 213 -12.45 8.05 7.70
N GLY A 214 -13.37 8.86 7.19
CA GLY A 214 -13.08 10.17 6.63
C GLY A 214 -12.49 11.15 7.64
N GLU A 215 -12.92 11.12 8.91
CA GLU A 215 -12.31 11.91 9.98
C GLU A 215 -10.86 11.48 10.25
N LEU A 216 -10.58 10.18 10.22
CA LEU A 216 -9.20 9.69 10.33
C LEU A 216 -8.33 10.18 9.16
N VAL A 217 -8.87 10.17 7.93
CA VAL A 217 -8.16 10.72 6.75
C VAL A 217 -7.91 12.22 6.92
N LYS A 218 -8.92 13.01 7.32
CA LYS A 218 -8.77 14.45 7.59
C LYS A 218 -7.69 14.73 8.64
N ILE A 219 -7.69 14.00 9.74
CA ILE A 219 -6.65 14.11 10.79
C ILE A 219 -5.27 13.80 10.20
N GLY A 220 -5.14 12.72 9.42
CA GLY A 220 -3.91 12.33 8.76
C GLY A 220 -3.37 13.43 7.83
N VAL A 221 -4.24 14.00 6.99
CA VAL A 221 -3.90 15.09 6.07
C VAL A 221 -3.45 16.34 6.84
N GLN A 222 -4.25 16.80 7.80
CA GLN A 222 -3.98 18.01 8.56
C GLN A 222 -2.66 17.89 9.36
N ARG A 223 -2.48 16.79 10.10
CA ARG A 223 -1.27 16.60 10.92
C ARG A 223 -0.03 16.39 10.05
N GLY A 224 -0.15 15.63 8.96
CA GLY A 224 0.95 15.42 8.02
C GLY A 224 1.42 16.73 7.38
N ARG A 225 0.49 17.52 6.83
CA ARG A 225 0.84 18.81 6.19
C ARG A 225 1.28 19.88 7.18
N LYS A 226 0.81 19.83 8.44
CA LYS A 226 1.34 20.70 9.50
C LYS A 226 2.84 20.50 9.71
N THR A 227 3.33 19.27 9.59
CA THR A 227 4.76 18.96 9.70
C THR A 227 5.52 19.19 8.39
N ARG A 228 4.92 18.80 7.25
CA ARG A 228 5.53 18.91 5.91
C ARG A 228 4.50 19.52 4.95
N PRO A 229 4.51 20.86 4.73
CA PRO A 229 3.46 21.55 3.97
C PRO A 229 3.21 21.01 2.56
N ASN A 230 4.28 20.58 1.87
CA ASN A 230 4.22 20.03 0.51
C ASN A 230 4.21 18.50 0.50
N LEU A 231 3.76 17.86 1.58
CA LEU A 231 3.65 16.41 1.65
C LEU A 231 2.64 15.93 0.62
N LYS A 232 3.11 15.17 -0.37
CA LYS A 232 2.27 14.52 -1.37
C LYS A 232 1.38 13.48 -0.67
N MET A 233 0.08 13.54 -0.90
CA MET A 233 -0.90 12.65 -0.29
C MET A 233 -1.88 12.15 -1.34
N GLY A 234 -2.13 10.84 -1.35
CA GLY A 234 -3.20 10.28 -2.17
C GLY A 234 -3.91 9.14 -1.49
N ILE A 235 -4.86 8.55 -2.20
CA ILE A 235 -5.62 7.38 -1.77
C ILE A 235 -5.43 6.27 -2.80
N CYS A 236 -5.38 5.03 -2.34
CA CYS A 236 -5.33 3.86 -3.19
C CYS A 236 -6.40 2.85 -2.78
N GLY A 237 -6.81 2.00 -3.73
CA GLY A 237 -7.79 0.95 -3.50
C GLY A 237 -9.12 1.26 -4.17
N GLU A 238 -10.19 0.69 -3.63
CA GLU A 238 -11.50 0.68 -4.29
C GLU A 238 -12.19 2.04 -4.22
N HIS A 239 -12.05 2.72 -3.09
CA HIS A 239 -12.54 4.09 -2.90
C HIS A 239 -11.92 5.08 -3.89
N GLY A 240 -10.70 4.84 -4.37
CA GLY A 240 -10.04 5.71 -5.35
C GLY A 240 -10.75 5.78 -6.71
N GLY A 241 -11.68 4.87 -6.98
CA GLY A 241 -12.50 4.86 -8.20
C GLY A 241 -13.99 5.09 -7.97
N ASP A 242 -14.42 5.38 -6.74
CA ASP A 242 -15.82 5.67 -6.39
C ASP A 242 -16.06 7.19 -6.47
N PRO A 243 -17.01 7.70 -7.27
CA PRO A 243 -17.16 9.14 -7.47
C PRO A 243 -17.42 9.95 -6.18
N ALA A 244 -18.21 9.41 -5.25
CA ALA A 244 -18.47 10.06 -3.96
C ALA A 244 -17.22 10.13 -3.08
N SER A 245 -16.42 9.07 -3.08
CA SER A 245 -15.12 9.01 -2.40
C SER A 245 -14.08 9.92 -3.06
N VAL A 246 -14.04 9.99 -4.39
CA VAL A 246 -13.14 10.92 -5.12
C VAL A 246 -13.50 12.37 -4.80
N THR A 247 -14.79 12.70 -4.72
CA THR A 247 -15.24 14.02 -4.28
C THR A 247 -14.77 14.32 -2.86
N PHE A 248 -14.93 13.36 -1.94
CA PHE A 248 -14.40 13.51 -0.58
C PHE A 248 -12.88 13.75 -0.57
N CYS A 249 -12.11 13.00 -1.37
CA CYS A 249 -10.67 13.16 -1.47
C CYS A 249 -10.28 14.56 -1.97
N HIS A 250 -11.04 15.12 -2.91
CA HIS A 250 -10.88 16.50 -3.34
C HIS A 250 -11.15 17.50 -2.20
N ASP A 251 -12.26 17.32 -1.48
CA ASP A 251 -12.68 18.22 -0.39
C ASP A 251 -11.66 18.26 0.76
N VAL A 252 -11.06 17.13 1.10
CA VAL A 252 -10.00 17.06 2.13
C VAL A 252 -8.62 17.41 1.59
N GLY A 253 -8.51 17.69 0.29
CA GLY A 253 -7.32 18.23 -0.36
C GLY A 253 -6.25 17.20 -0.70
N LEU A 254 -6.58 15.94 -0.97
CA LEU A 254 -5.60 14.97 -1.50
C LEU A 254 -5.08 15.41 -2.87
N ASP A 255 -3.82 15.07 -3.17
CA ASP A 255 -3.14 15.43 -4.40
C ASP A 255 -3.49 14.49 -5.57
N TYR A 256 -3.85 13.22 -5.26
CA TYR A 256 -4.25 12.25 -6.27
C TYR A 256 -5.17 11.15 -5.71
N VAL A 257 -5.87 10.48 -6.63
CA VAL A 257 -6.54 9.20 -6.39
C VAL A 257 -5.94 8.13 -7.29
N SER A 258 -5.84 6.90 -6.79
CA SER A 258 -5.33 5.75 -7.54
C SER A 258 -6.33 4.59 -7.49
N CYS A 259 -6.72 4.09 -8.67
CA CYS A 259 -7.72 3.04 -8.82
C CYS A 259 -7.32 2.04 -9.93
N SER A 260 -8.09 0.97 -10.06
CA SER A 260 -7.86 -0.03 -11.12
C SER A 260 -7.98 0.60 -12.53
N PRO A 261 -7.28 0.06 -13.55
CA PRO A 261 -7.20 0.68 -14.87
C PRO A 261 -8.55 1.05 -15.49
N TYR A 262 -9.55 0.18 -15.36
CA TYR A 262 -10.89 0.39 -15.90
C TYR A 262 -11.69 1.49 -15.19
N ARG A 263 -11.35 1.84 -13.95
CA ARG A 263 -12.00 2.91 -13.17
C ARG A 263 -11.34 4.28 -13.38
N VAL A 264 -10.19 4.36 -14.06
CA VAL A 264 -9.49 5.62 -14.32
C VAL A 264 -10.37 6.66 -15.02
N PRO A 265 -11.15 6.34 -16.08
CA PRO A 265 -12.03 7.32 -16.71
C PRO A 265 -13.09 7.87 -15.75
N ILE A 266 -13.64 7.02 -14.87
CA ILE A 266 -14.65 7.38 -13.88
C ILE A 266 -14.04 8.32 -12.83
N ALA A 267 -12.88 7.96 -12.28
CA ALA A 267 -12.16 8.77 -11.30
C ALA A 267 -11.80 10.16 -11.87
N ARG A 268 -11.37 10.23 -13.15
CA ARG A 268 -11.08 11.50 -13.83
C ARG A 268 -12.31 12.38 -13.98
N LEU A 269 -13.45 11.79 -14.37
CA LEU A 269 -14.70 12.52 -14.49
C LEU A 269 -15.19 13.04 -13.13
N ALA A 270 -15.15 12.19 -12.11
CA ALA A 270 -15.53 12.55 -10.75
C ALA A 270 -14.64 13.67 -10.17
N ALA A 271 -13.33 13.59 -10.36
CA ALA A 271 -12.40 14.63 -9.93
C ALA A 271 -12.67 15.97 -10.64
N ALA A 272 -12.98 15.95 -11.94
CA ALA A 272 -13.34 17.15 -12.67
C ALA A 272 -14.68 17.75 -12.18
N GLN A 273 -15.67 16.90 -11.87
CA GLN A 273 -16.95 17.34 -11.30
C GLN A 273 -16.75 17.98 -9.92
N ALA A 274 -15.96 17.35 -9.04
CA ALA A 274 -15.62 17.87 -7.72
C ALA A 274 -14.95 19.24 -7.80
N ALA A 275 -13.97 19.40 -8.70
CA ALA A 275 -13.31 20.69 -8.94
C ALA A 275 -14.24 21.79 -9.46
N LEU A 276 -15.35 21.42 -10.12
CA LEU A 276 -16.41 22.33 -10.55
C LEU A 276 -17.48 22.59 -9.48
N GLY A 277 -17.31 22.07 -8.26
CA GLY A 277 -18.27 22.18 -7.17
C GLY A 277 -19.52 21.31 -7.35
N LYS A 278 -19.46 20.29 -8.21
CA LYS A 278 -20.57 19.33 -8.41
C LYS A 278 -20.34 18.09 -7.56
N ALA A 279 -21.36 17.69 -6.80
CA ALA A 279 -21.35 16.41 -6.11
C ALA A 279 -21.61 15.26 -7.10
N ALA A 280 -20.79 14.22 -7.04
CA ALA A 280 -21.03 12.96 -7.75
C ALA A 280 -21.54 11.90 -6.77
N ALA A 281 -22.65 11.25 -7.11
CA ALA A 281 -23.18 10.14 -6.32
C ALA A 281 -22.29 8.89 -6.47
N SER A 282 -22.28 8.03 -5.45
CA SER A 282 -21.67 6.70 -5.58
C SER A 282 -22.37 5.91 -6.68
N GLN A 283 -21.62 5.00 -7.32
CA GLN A 283 -22.17 4.08 -8.33
C GLN A 283 -22.66 2.76 -7.72
N ALA A 284 -22.52 2.59 -6.40
CA ALA A 284 -23.03 1.42 -5.68
C ALA A 284 -24.53 1.51 -5.42
#